data_AF-A0A957Q8N2-F1
#
_entry.id   AF-A0A957Q8N2-F1
#
_cell.length_a   1.000
_cell.length_b   1.000
_cell.length_c   1.000
_cell.angle_alpha   90.00
_cell.angle_beta   90.00
_cell.angle_gamma   90.00
#
_symmetry.space_group_name_H-M   'P 1'
#
loop_
_entity.id
_entity.type
_entity.pdbx_description
1 polymer ?
#
loop_
_entity_poly.entity_id
_entity_poly.type
_entity_poly.pdbx_seq_one_letter_code
_entity_poly.pdbx_strand_id
1 'polypeptide(L)' 'MTNYGERADYRSVDVPSVLEISGTESLSEITRRHREKIAQALENPLGLDAYVVICGFSDEKHRIRFSYHRWQHSSEV' A
#
# COMPACT_ATOMS: atom_id res chain seq x y z
N MET A 1 -6.79 -21.58 5.12
CA MET A 1 -6.01 -20.51 5.77
C MET A 1 -5.66 -19.49 4.72
N THR A 2 -6.28 -18.32 4.78
CA THR A 2 -5.99 -17.19 3.89
C THR A 2 -4.81 -16.44 4.51
N ASN A 3 -3.62 -16.55 3.93
CA ASN A 3 -2.43 -15.82 4.37
C ASN A 3 -2.65 -14.32 4.16
N TYR A 4 -2.95 -13.60 5.24
CA TYR A 4 -3.29 -12.18 5.28
C TYR A 4 -2.12 -11.22 5.00
N GLY A 5 -1.04 -11.66 4.34
CA GLY A 5 0.16 -10.85 4.09
C GLY A 5 1.02 -11.28 2.90
N GLU A 6 0.61 -12.26 2.09
CA GLU A 6 1.47 -12.78 1.01
C GLU A 6 1.22 -12.16 -0.36
N ARG A 7 0.19 -11.31 -0.52
CA ARG A 7 -0.18 -10.75 -1.82
C ARG A 7 -0.56 -9.30 -1.66
N ALA A 8 0.02 -8.44 -2.51
CA ALA A 8 -0.44 -7.06 -2.66
C ALA A 8 -1.93 -7.05 -3.01
N ASP A 9 -2.64 -5.98 -2.60
CA ASP A 9 -4.10 -5.92 -2.75
C ASP A 9 -4.53 -6.08 -4.22
N TYR A 10 -3.81 -5.44 -5.14
CA TYR A 10 -3.99 -5.63 -6.58
C TYR A 10 -2.66 -5.67 -7.33
N ARG A 11 -2.65 -6.41 -8.45
CA ARG A 11 -1.54 -6.46 -9.41
C ARG A 11 -2.08 -6.18 -10.80
N SER A 12 -1.45 -5.26 -11.53
CA SER A 12 -1.72 -5.06 -12.95
C SER A 12 -0.93 -6.05 -13.80
N VAL A 13 -1.50 -6.51 -14.91
CA VAL A 13 -0.78 -7.30 -15.92
C VAL A 13 -0.06 -6.41 -16.94
N ASP A 14 -0.55 -5.19 -17.14
CA ASP A 14 -0.02 -4.24 -18.14
C ASP A 14 1.03 -3.29 -17.57
N VAL A 15 0.97 -3.05 -16.26
CA VAL A 15 1.90 -2.18 -15.53
C VAL A 15 2.72 -3.04 -14.58
N PRO A 16 4.06 -2.97 -14.59
CA PRO A 16 4.93 -3.74 -13.70
C PRO A 16 4.92 -3.14 -12.28
N SER A 17 3.74 -2.99 -11.71
CA SER A 17 3.53 -2.44 -10.38
C SER A 17 2.33 -3.08 -9.69
N VAL A 18 2.40 -3.10 -8.37
CA VAL A 18 1.28 -3.47 -7.49
C VAL A 18 0.58 -2.23 -6.96
N LEU A 19 -0.62 -2.43 -6.43
CA LEU A 19 -1.38 -1.41 -5.71
C LEU A 19 -1.68 -1.92 -4.31
N GLU A 20 -1.22 -1.17 -3.32
CA GLU A 20 -1.59 -1.28 -1.92
C GLU A 20 -2.62 -0.21 -1.58
N ILE A 21 -3.73 -0.60 -0.99
CA ILE A 21 -4.83 0.31 -0.68
C ILE A 21 -5.41 0.06 0.72
N SER A 22 -5.72 1.14 1.44
CA SER A 22 -6.47 1.05 2.70
C SER A 22 -7.48 2.17 2.83
N GLY A 23 -8.61 1.86 3.44
CA GLY A 23 -9.59 2.84 3.92
C GLY A 23 -9.43 3.15 5.41
N THR A 24 -9.89 4.32 5.84
CA THR A 24 -10.18 4.63 7.25
C THR A 24 -11.27 5.69 7.35
N GLU A 25 -12.10 5.60 8.39
CA GLU A 25 -13.06 6.67 8.70
C GLU A 25 -12.43 7.80 9.54
N SER A 26 -11.26 7.51 10.14
CA SER A 26 -10.53 8.45 10.96
C SER A 26 -9.42 9.11 10.16
N LEU A 27 -9.60 10.40 9.84
CA LEU A 27 -8.62 11.17 9.06
C LEU A 27 -7.25 11.28 9.75
N SER A 28 -7.18 11.10 11.08
CA SER A 28 -5.91 11.10 11.82
C SER A 28 -5.08 9.83 11.58
N GLU A 29 -5.70 8.73 11.15
CA GLU A 29 -5.00 7.48 10.87
C GLU A 29 -4.30 7.45 9.51
N ILE A 30 -4.66 8.36 8.59
CA ILE A 30 -4.18 8.34 7.20
C ILE A 30 -2.66 8.24 7.14
N THR A 31 -1.94 9.04 7.94
CA THR A 31 -0.48 9.03 7.95
C THR A 31 0.10 7.73 8.49
N ARG A 32 -0.49 7.16 9.55
CA ARG A 32 -0.04 5.89 10.13
C ARG A 32 -0.21 4.75 9.12
N ARG A 33 -1.41 4.61 8.57
CA ARG A 33 -1.76 3.59 7.57
C ARG A 33 -0.94 3.72 6.30
N HIS A 34 -0.64 4.95 5.88
CA HIS A 34 0.23 5.21 4.74
C HIS A 34 1.62 4.61 4.95
N ARG A 35 2.23 4.83 6.12
CA ARG A 35 3.55 4.25 6.44
C ARG A 35 3.51 2.72 6.48
N GLU A 36 2.46 2.14 7.06
CA GLU A 36 2.30 0.69 7.13
C GLU A 36 2.16 0.05 5.74
N LYS A 37 1.32 0.63 4.87
CA LYS A 37 1.21 0.16 3.49
C LYS A 37 2.49 0.38 2.67
N ILE A 38 3.27 1.43 2.96
CA ILE A 38 4.60 1.60 2.35
C ILE A 38 5.54 0.47 2.76
N ALA A 39 5.58 0.08 4.05
CA ALA A 39 6.42 -1.03 4.50
C ALA A 39 6.03 -2.34 3.76
N GLN A 40 4.74 -2.63 3.66
CA GLN A 40 4.23 -3.77 2.89
C GLN A 40 4.64 -3.71 1.41
N ALA A 41 4.51 -2.53 0.80
CA ALA A 41 4.91 -2.29 -0.58
C ALA A 41 6.41 -2.53 -0.82
N LEU A 42 7.28 -2.11 0.11
CA LEU A 42 8.73 -2.28 -0.03
C LEU A 42 9.14 -3.75 0.11
N GLU A 43 8.41 -4.54 0.90
CA GLU A 43 8.69 -5.95 1.19
C GLU A 43 7.85 -6.91 0.34
N ASN A 44 7.15 -6.42 -0.69
CA ASN A 44 6.22 -7.28 -1.43
C ASN A 44 6.96 -8.43 -2.15
N PRO A 45 6.44 -9.68 -2.05
CA PRO A 45 7.13 -10.87 -2.57
C PRO A 45 7.11 -10.96 -4.10
N LEU A 46 6.39 -10.08 -4.77
CA LEU A 46 6.34 -10.02 -6.24
C LEU A 46 7.56 -9.31 -6.82
N GLY A 47 8.33 -8.59 -6.00
CA GLY A 47 9.51 -7.84 -6.46
C GLY A 47 9.15 -6.68 -7.39
N LEU A 48 7.93 -6.14 -7.26
CA LEU A 48 7.39 -5.10 -8.14
C LEU A 48 7.29 -3.77 -7.42
N ASP A 49 7.48 -2.67 -8.15
CA ASP A 49 7.21 -1.33 -7.64
C ASP A 49 5.73 -1.18 -7.22
N ALA A 50 5.43 -0.25 -6.33
CA ALA A 50 4.13 -0.16 -5.70
C ALA A 50 3.55 1.25 -5.71
N TYR A 51 2.27 1.35 -6.04
CA TYR A 51 1.44 2.48 -5.68
C TYR A 51 0.79 2.21 -4.33
N VAL A 52 0.80 3.21 -3.44
CA VAL A 52 0.14 3.16 -2.14
C VAL A 52 -0.93 4.23 -2.07
N VAL A 53 -2.17 3.82 -1.81
CA VAL A 53 -3.35 4.69 -1.71
C VAL A 53 -4.02 4.53 -0.35
N ILE A 54 -4.20 5.63 0.38
CA ILE A 54 -5.01 5.66 1.59
C ILE A 54 -6.18 6.59 1.38
N CYS A 55 -7.39 6.05 1.52
CA CYS A 55 -8.63 6.79 1.43
C CYS A 55 -9.20 7.02 2.84
N GLY A 56 -9.27 8.28 3.25
CA GLY A 56 -9.96 8.72 4.45
C GLY A 56 -11.36 9.19 4.12
N PHE A 57 -12.36 8.64 4.79
CA PHE A 57 -13.77 8.98 4.61
C PHE A 57 -14.40 9.37 5.95
N SER A 58 -14.66 10.65 6.19
CA SER A 58 -15.52 11.06 7.31
C SER A 58 -16.79 11.71 6.78
N ASP A 59 -17.82 11.75 7.61
CA ASP A 59 -19.11 12.38 7.27
C ASP A 59 -18.96 13.83 6.78
N GLU A 60 -17.90 14.53 7.22
CA GLU A 60 -17.63 15.92 6.87
C GLU A 60 -16.59 16.10 5.76
N LYS A 61 -15.64 15.17 5.60
CA LYS A 61 -14.45 15.35 4.76
C LYS A 61 -13.91 14.05 4.20
N HIS A 62 -13.50 14.10 2.93
CA HIS A 62 -12.77 13.03 2.29
C HIS A 62 -11.33 13.45 2.01
N ARG A 63 -10.37 12.53 2.19
CA ARG A 63 -8.96 12.79 1.90
C ARG A 63 -8.29 11.56 1.31
N ILE A 64 -7.58 11.76 0.20
CA ILE A 64 -6.73 10.71 -0.38
C ILE A 64 -5.28 11.07 -0.12
N ARG A 65 -4.50 10.07 0.29
CA ARG A 65 -3.03 10.14 0.30
C ARG A 65 -2.49 9.08 -0.64
N PHE A 66 -1.64 9.51 -1.57
CA PHE A 66 -1.09 8.68 -2.64
C PHE A 66 0.43 8.85 -2.71
N SER A 67 1.15 7.76 -2.97
CA SER A 67 2.55 7.81 -3.36
C SER A 67 2.98 6.56 -4.12
N TYR A 68 4.15 6.66 -4.76
CA TYR A 68 4.81 5.58 -5.47
C TYR A 68 6.11 5.21 -4.77
N HIS A 69 6.42 3.92 -4.69
CA HIS A 69 7.62 3.39 -4.06
C HIS A 69 8.26 2.35 -4.95
N ARG A 70 9.58 2.48 -5.14
CA ARG A 70 10.36 1.44 -5.79
C ARG A 70 10.56 0.30 -4.82
N TRP A 71 10.40 -0.92 -5.32
CA TRP A 71 10.74 -2.10 -4.55
C TRP A 71 12.21 -2.06 -4.14
N GLN A 72 12.50 -2.47 -2.91
CA GLN A 72 13.87 -2.58 -2.43
C GLN A 72 14.16 -4.05 -2.19
N HIS A 73 15.11 -4.60 -2.95
CA HIS A 73 15.65 -5.92 -2.68
C HIS A 73 16.28 -5.88 -1.30
N SER A 74 15.74 -6.63 -0.34
CA SER A 74 16.45 -6.97 0.88
C SER A 74 17.66 -7.79 0.46
N SER A 75 18.82 -7.16 0.35
CA SER A 75 20.09 -7.87 0.26
C SER A 75 20.31 -8.54 1.62
N GLU A 76 19.77 -9.75 1.80
CA GLU A 76 20.27 -10.64 2.84
C GLU A 76 21.71 -11.00 2.45
N VAL A 77 22.66 -10.48 3.23
CA VAL A 77 24.06 -10.93 3.31
C VAL A 77 24.20 -11.69 4.62
#